data_AF-A0A0S8CV58-F1
#
_entry.id   AF-A0A0S8CV58-F1
#
_cell.length_a   1.000
_cell.length_b   1.000
_cell.length_c   1.000
_cell.angle_alpha   90.00
_cell.angle_beta   90.00
_cell.angle_gamma   90.00
#
_symmetry.space_group_name_H-M   'P 1'
#
loop_
_entity.id
_entity.type
_entity.pdbx_description
1 polymer ?
#
loop_
_entity_poly.entity_id
_entity_poly.type
_entity_poly.pdbx_seq_one_letter_code
_entity_poly.pdbx_strand_id
1 'polypeptide(L)'
;MFEIFKKSLFAGLGLAVVTKTKLESVLEKLVEEGKMSRDEAEKLGQDLLESGEKQWTDFEGKLKETVKGFLADMDICKASDVKKLEKKVKALDMRLKALEEPKKGKPAKK
;
A
#
# COMPACT_ATOMS: atom_id res chain seq x y z
N MET A 1 32.39 4.34 -10.18
CA MET A 1 31.86 4.89 -11.45
C MET A 1 30.48 4.33 -11.77
N PHE A 2 30.29 3.02 -11.70
CA PHE A 2 29.01 2.33 -11.89
C PHE A 2 27.82 2.92 -11.10
N GLU A 3 28.00 3.22 -9.82
CA GLU A 3 26.97 3.85 -8.98
C GLU A 3 26.54 5.25 -9.46
N ILE A 4 27.48 6.03 -9.99
CA ILE A 4 27.20 7.36 -10.53
C ILE A 4 26.40 7.22 -11.83
N PHE A 5 26.78 6.24 -12.66
CA PHE A 5 26.06 5.90 -13.88
C PHE A 5 24.64 5.43 -13.59
N LYS A 6 24.45 4.57 -12.59
CA LYS A 6 23.14 4.11 -12.13
C LYS A 6 22.27 5.30 -11.71
N LYS A 7 22.83 6.24 -10.93
CA LYS A 7 22.13 7.46 -10.49
C LYS A 7 21.78 8.39 -11.65
N SER A 8 22.64 8.56 -12.65
CA SER A 8 22.33 9.38 -13.84
C SER A 8 21.29 8.73 -14.74
N LEU A 9 21.28 7.40 -14.85
CA LEU A 9 20.24 6.62 -15.53
C LEU A 9 18.87 6.84 -14.88
N PHE A 10 18.80 6.73 -13.54
CA PHE A 10 17.58 7.02 -12.77
C PHE A 10 17.13 8.47 -12.93
N ALA A 11 18.06 9.43 -12.97
CA ALA A 11 17.75 10.83 -13.21
C ALA A 11 17.23 11.09 -14.63
N GLY A 12 17.76 10.38 -15.64
CA GLY A 12 17.35 10.51 -17.05
C GLY A 12 16.02 9.83 -17.40
N LEU A 13 15.68 8.73 -16.71
CA LEU A 13 14.40 8.03 -16.89
C LEU A 13 13.27 8.65 -16.04
N GLY A 14 13.62 9.37 -14.98
CA GLY A 14 12.67 9.91 -14.01
C GLY A 14 12.05 8.82 -13.13
N LEU A 15 11.49 9.23 -11.98
CA LEU A 15 10.88 8.30 -11.01
C LEU A 15 9.63 7.56 -11.53
N ALA A 16 9.06 8.00 -12.64
CA ALA A 16 7.76 7.53 -13.12
C ALA A 16 7.82 6.35 -14.11
N VAL A 17 8.97 6.08 -14.75
CA VAL A 17 9.05 5.13 -15.88
C VAL A 17 10.28 4.21 -15.77
N VAL A 18 10.44 3.56 -14.61
CA VAL A 18 11.36 2.42 -14.47
C VAL A 18 10.56 1.14 -14.74
N THR A 19 10.59 0.68 -15.98
CA THR A 19 10.00 -0.61 -16.38
C THR A 19 11.09 -1.53 -16.89
N LYS A 20 10.91 -2.85 -16.71
CA LYS A 20 11.88 -3.86 -17.13
C LYS A 20 12.31 -3.68 -18.60
N THR A 21 11.35 -3.44 -19.48
CA THR A 21 11.57 -3.21 -20.92
C THR A 21 12.39 -1.95 -21.19
N LYS A 22 12.13 -0.85 -20.45
CA LYS A 22 12.92 0.38 -20.62
C LYS A 22 14.35 0.19 -20.12
N LEU A 23 14.49 -0.51 -19.00
CA LEU A 23 15.78 -0.81 -18.40
C LEU A 23 16.65 -1.63 -19.35
N GLU A 24 16.10 -2.72 -19.89
CA GLU A 24 16.75 -3.58 -20.89
C GLU A 24 17.20 -2.76 -22.10
N SER A 25 16.32 -1.90 -22.65
CA SER A 25 16.67 -1.07 -23.81
C SER A 25 17.79 -0.06 -23.56
N VAL A 26 17.90 0.48 -22.33
CA VAL A 26 18.97 1.43 -22.01
C VAL A 26 20.28 0.68 -21.79
N LEU A 27 20.24 -0.43 -21.06
CA LEU A 27 21.43 -1.26 -20.86
C LEU A 27 22.00 -1.77 -22.20
N GLU A 28 21.13 -2.20 -23.12
CA GLU A 28 21.52 -2.66 -24.46
C GLU A 28 22.19 -1.54 -25.27
N LYS A 29 21.61 -0.32 -25.29
CA LYS A 29 22.23 0.84 -25.97
C LYS A 29 23.63 1.15 -25.45
N LEU A 30 23.86 0.97 -24.16
CA LEU A 30 25.16 1.23 -23.57
C LEU A 30 26.21 0.16 -23.89
N VAL A 31 25.77 -1.07 -24.13
CA VAL A 31 26.62 -2.12 -24.69
C VAL A 31 26.97 -1.79 -26.13
N GLU A 32 25.99 -1.37 -26.94
CA GLU A 32 26.19 -0.98 -28.35
C GLU A 32 27.13 0.23 -28.49
N GLU A 33 27.01 1.23 -27.62
CA GLU A 33 27.88 2.40 -27.59
C GLU A 33 29.29 2.07 -27.04
N GLY A 34 29.56 0.82 -26.64
CA GLY A 34 30.84 0.39 -26.08
C GLY A 34 31.16 0.98 -24.71
N LYS A 35 30.15 1.55 -24.03
CA LYS A 35 30.28 2.20 -22.72
C LYS A 35 30.22 1.20 -21.56
N MET A 36 29.69 -0.01 -21.80
CA MET A 36 29.76 -1.12 -20.87
C MET A 36 29.85 -2.46 -21.61
N SER A 37 30.37 -3.48 -20.92
CA SER A 37 30.33 -4.87 -21.41
C SER A 37 28.95 -5.51 -21.18
N ARG A 38 28.66 -6.61 -21.89
CA ARG A 38 27.42 -7.39 -21.69
C ARG A 38 27.30 -7.92 -20.25
N ASP A 39 28.40 -8.39 -19.66
CA ASP A 39 28.40 -8.91 -18.29
C ASP A 39 28.09 -7.81 -17.26
N GLU A 40 28.56 -6.57 -17.48
CA GLU A 40 28.25 -5.43 -16.62
C GLU A 40 26.79 -4.98 -16.76
N ALA A 41 26.23 -5.05 -17.97
CA ALA A 41 24.82 -4.76 -18.24
C ALA A 41 23.91 -5.73 -17.50
N GLU A 42 24.22 -7.03 -17.54
CA GLU A 42 23.44 -8.07 -16.90
C GLU A 42 23.47 -7.92 -15.37
N LYS A 43 24.66 -7.67 -14.80
CA LYS A 43 24.80 -7.32 -13.37
C LYS A 43 24.01 -6.08 -12.97
N LEU A 44 24.07 -5.00 -13.77
CA LEU A 44 23.27 -3.80 -13.51
C LEU A 44 21.79 -4.11 -13.46
N GLY A 45 21.30 -4.81 -14.48
CA GLY A 45 19.89 -5.15 -14.60
C GLY A 45 19.40 -5.94 -13.39
N GLN A 46 20.18 -6.93 -12.96
CA GLN A 46 19.86 -7.75 -11.80
C GLN A 46 19.88 -6.96 -10.49
N ASP A 47 20.94 -6.16 -10.26
CA ASP A 47 21.05 -5.29 -9.09
C ASP A 47 19.92 -4.26 -9.03
N LEU A 48 19.50 -3.72 -10.18
CA LEU A 48 18.40 -2.77 -10.30
C LEU A 48 17.05 -3.42 -9.98
N LEU A 49 16.84 -4.66 -10.44
CA LEU A 49 15.63 -5.43 -10.11
C LEU A 49 15.55 -5.70 -8.61
N GLU A 50 16.62 -6.26 -8.03
CA GLU A 50 16.65 -6.67 -6.63
C GLU A 50 16.56 -5.47 -5.68
N SER A 51 17.30 -4.39 -5.97
CA SER A 51 17.20 -3.16 -5.18
C SER A 51 15.86 -2.46 -5.35
N GLY A 52 15.25 -2.53 -6.53
CA GLY A 52 13.92 -2.02 -6.82
C GLY A 52 12.84 -2.72 -5.99
N GLU A 53 12.85 -4.06 -5.94
CA GLU A 53 11.87 -4.84 -5.17
C GLU A 53 11.95 -4.57 -3.66
N LYS A 54 13.17 -4.49 -3.10
CA LYS A 54 13.38 -4.11 -1.70
C LYS A 54 12.88 -2.70 -1.40
N GLN A 55 13.29 -1.72 -2.21
CA GLN A 55 12.88 -0.33 -2.03
C GLN A 55 11.37 -0.15 -2.20
N TRP A 56 10.75 -0.89 -3.11
CA TRP A 56 9.31 -0.86 -3.33
C TRP A 56 8.53 -1.39 -2.13
N THR A 57 8.99 -2.49 -1.54
CA THR A 57 8.37 -3.08 -0.34
C THR A 57 8.46 -2.13 0.86
N ASP A 58 9.63 -1.54 1.10
CA ASP A 58 9.82 -0.55 2.16
C ASP A 58 8.99 0.73 1.91
N PHE A 59 8.90 1.16 0.65
CA PHE A 59 8.09 2.29 0.24
C PHE A 59 6.60 2.03 0.44
N GLU A 60 6.08 0.87 0.05
CA GLU A 60 4.69 0.48 0.26
C GLU A 60 4.35 0.46 1.76
N GLY A 61 5.26 -0.08 2.59
CA GLY A 61 5.13 -0.07 4.04
C GLY A 61 5.00 1.34 4.61
N LYS A 62 5.94 2.23 4.26
CA LYS A 62 5.93 3.63 4.70
C LYS A 62 4.71 4.38 4.19
N LEU A 63 4.36 4.22 2.91
CA LEU A 63 3.20 4.87 2.30
C LEU A 63 1.91 4.45 3.00
N LYS A 64 1.75 3.15 3.29
CA LYS A 64 0.59 2.61 4.01
C LYS A 64 0.50 3.17 5.42
N GLU A 65 1.64 3.36 6.09
CA GLU A 65 1.70 3.96 7.43
C GLU A 65 1.36 5.45 7.39
N THR A 66 1.94 6.20 6.45
CA THR A 66 1.64 7.63 6.23
C THR A 66 0.16 7.86 5.92
N VAL A 67 -0.42 7.07 5.00
CA VAL A 67 -1.84 7.16 4.66
C VAL A 67 -2.71 6.79 5.86
N LYS A 68 -2.35 5.75 6.63
CA LYS A 68 -3.07 5.41 7.87
C LYS A 68 -2.99 6.52 8.92
N GLY A 69 -1.83 7.15 9.10
CA GLY A 69 -1.64 8.29 10.01
C GLY A 69 -2.53 9.45 9.60
N PHE A 70 -2.47 9.84 8.33
CA PHE A 70 -3.31 10.91 7.79
C PHE A 70 -4.82 10.64 7.92
N LEU A 71 -5.26 9.40 7.66
CA LEU A 71 -6.65 8.99 7.86
C LEU A 71 -7.07 9.02 9.33
N ALA A 72 -6.16 8.69 10.26
CA ALA A 72 -6.41 8.77 11.69
C ALA A 72 -6.48 10.23 12.18
N ASP A 73 -5.61 11.10 11.67
CA ASP A 73 -5.60 12.53 12.01
C ASP A 73 -6.85 13.27 11.49
N MET A 74 -7.43 12.80 10.39
CA MET A 74 -8.69 13.32 9.84
C MET A 74 -9.96 12.76 10.52
N ASP A 75 -9.82 11.94 11.57
CA ASP A 75 -10.92 11.23 12.25
C ASP A 75 -11.79 10.38 11.31
N ILE A 76 -11.22 9.94 10.18
CA ILE A 76 -11.93 9.11 9.20
C ILE A 76 -11.96 7.68 9.74
N CYS A 77 -13.10 7.33 10.32
CA CYS A 77 -13.36 5.99 10.84
C CYS A 77 -13.21 4.95 9.72
N LYS A 78 -12.51 3.84 10.00
CA LYS A 78 -12.42 2.73 9.05
C LYS A 78 -13.81 2.11 8.84
N ALA A 79 -14.07 1.61 7.63
CA ALA A 79 -15.31 0.88 7.33
C ALA A 79 -15.55 -0.32 8.28
N SER A 80 -14.48 -0.91 8.82
CA SER A 80 -14.55 -1.97 9.84
C SER A 80 -15.15 -1.50 11.16
N ASP A 81 -14.85 -0.27 11.56
CA ASP A 81 -15.28 0.29 12.84
C ASP A 81 -16.75 0.70 12.76
N VAL A 82 -17.19 1.23 11.61
CA VAL A 82 -18.61 1.47 11.30
C VAL A 82 -19.41 0.17 11.36
N LYS A 83 -18.93 -0.92 10.75
CA LYS A 83 -19.60 -2.24 10.81
C LYS A 83 -19.67 -2.80 12.23
N LYS A 84 -18.65 -2.58 13.06
CA LYS A 84 -18.68 -2.98 14.48
C LYS A 84 -19.72 -2.17 15.25
N LEU A 85 -19.82 -0.87 15.00
CA LEU A 85 -20.86 -0.02 15.58
C LEU A 85 -22.25 -0.49 15.16
N GLU A 86 -22.47 -0.77 13.87
CA GLU A 86 -23.75 -1.25 13.37
C GLU A 86 -24.19 -2.56 14.04
N LYS A 87 -23.26 -3.52 14.23
CA LYS A 87 -23.55 -4.76 14.97
C LYS A 87 -23.92 -4.49 16.42
N LYS A 88 -23.21 -3.57 17.10
CA LYS A 88 -23.52 -3.18 18.47
C LYS A 88 -24.90 -2.51 18.57
N VAL A 89 -25.22 -1.60 17.65
CA VAL A 89 -26.54 -0.94 17.58
C VAL A 89 -27.64 -1.98 17.37
N LYS A 90 -27.50 -2.89 16.42
CA LYS A 90 -28.48 -3.98 16.20
C LYS A 90 -28.65 -4.87 17.44
N ALA A 91 -27.57 -5.19 18.14
CA ALA A 91 -27.64 -5.98 19.37
C ALA A 91 -28.34 -5.23 20.52
N LEU A 92 -28.12 -3.91 20.61
CA LEU A 92 -28.82 -3.05 21.58
C LEU A 92 -30.30 -2.90 21.22
N ASP A 93 -30.65 -2.72 19.95
CA ASP A 93 -32.04 -2.67 19.49
C ASP A 93 -32.79 -3.97 19.79
N MET A 94 -32.14 -5.12 19.60
CA MET A 94 -32.73 -6.42 19.97
C MET A 94 -32.96 -6.53 21.48
N ARG A 95 -32.01 -6.06 22.30
CA ARG A 95 -32.15 -6.07 23.76
C ARG A 95 -33.23 -5.10 24.24
N LEU A 96 -33.32 -3.91 23.65
CA LEU A 96 -34.37 -2.93 23.93
C LEU A 96 -35.74 -3.52 23.62
N LYS A 97 -35.93 -4.12 22.44
CA LYS A 97 -37.19 -4.80 22.08
C LYS A 97 -37.55 -5.91 23.08
N ALA A 98 -36.58 -6.74 23.46
CA ALA A 98 -36.81 -7.79 24.46
C ALA A 98 -37.12 -7.26 25.87
N LEU A 99 -36.62 -6.07 26.22
CA LEU A 99 -36.88 -5.39 27.50
C LEU A 99 -38.17 -4.56 27.50
N GLU A 100 -38.67 -4.17 26.34
CA GLU A 100 -39.94 -3.44 26.17
C GLU A 100 -41.15 -4.40 26.13
N GLU A 101 -40.98 -5.64 25.69
CA GLU A 101 -42.07 -6.63 25.61
C GLU A 101 -42.64 -7.17 26.95
N PRO A 102 -41.99 -7.15 28.14
CA PRO A 102 -42.60 -7.67 29.36
C PRO A 102 -43.45 -6.63 30.13
N LYS A 103 -43.64 -5.39 29.65
CA LYS A 103 -44.42 -4.36 30.40
C LYS A 103 -45.87 -4.15 29.96
N LYS A 104 -46.40 -4.95 29.02
CA LYS A 104 -47.83 -4.96 28.63
C LYS A 104 -48.63 -6.17 29.15
N GLY A 105 -48.29 -6.71 30.32
CA GLY A 105 -48.94 -7.93 30.82
C GLY A 105 -48.95 -8.10 32.34
N LYS A 106 -49.61 -7.22 33.08
CA LYS A 106 -50.26 -7.60 34.35
C LYS A 106 -51.56 -6.80 34.53
N PRO A 107 -52.73 -7.36 34.19
CA PRO A 107 -53.99 -6.91 34.78
C PRO A 107 -54.01 -7.47 36.21
N ALA A 108 -53.75 -6.62 37.21
CA ALA A 108 -54.04 -6.98 38.59
C ALA A 108 -55.56 -6.89 38.80
N LYS A 109 -56.23 -8.03 38.59
CA LYS A 109 -57.57 -8.32 39.13
C LYS A 109 -57.48 -8.41 40.66
N LYS A 110 -58.20 -7.55 41.37
CA LYS A 110 -59.29 -7.83 42.33
C LYS A 110 -59.51 -6.63 43.23
#